data_AF-A0A6L6QN80-F1
#
_entry.id   AF-A0A6L6QN80-F1
#
_cell.length_a   1.000
_cell.length_b   1.000
_cell.length_c   1.000
_cell.angle_alpha   90.00
_cell.angle_beta   90.00
_cell.angle_gamma   90.00
#
_symmetry.space_group_name_H-M   'P 1'
#
loop_
_entity.id
_entity.type
_entity.pdbx_description
1 polymer ?
#
loop_
_entity_poly.entity_id
_entity_poly.type
_entity_poly.pdbx_seq_one_letter_code
_entity_poly.pdbx_strand_id
1 'polypeptide(L)'
;MQSERHCSNCARPMQVLDLSGHYQHRVQVDTCQHCCLVWFDETESVRLAGPGIAAFVREIHGAMQATEGHDHAISLSRMQTCPVCQSALKTVANRTRFGRTRQMECPEGHGYYQTYILYLAEKGFVRPLAWSDIHSLQAAGKKLFCADCGHPLPDRPIAECPACRSAIEVIDPTRLAMAIDRIDAPLAAPAPAATALDQYKCHGCGGAVDQTREIYCPHCHAPVLRHDTEDAATAAAHASELAQAAVRSQRMRQEASASAAHALAEQRAMNAYIEGQRGQWAKKLEGKFALGILLAALAFIVYMRSHFF
;
A
#
# COMPACT_ATOMS: atom_id res chain seq x y z
N MET A 1 -5.91 17.88 -3.71
CA MET A 1 -6.03 18.81 -4.86
C MET A 1 -7.49 18.80 -5.30
N GLN A 2 -8.07 19.94 -5.70
CA GLN A 2 -9.46 19.97 -6.20
C GLN A 2 -9.45 19.77 -7.71
N SER A 3 -10.43 19.00 -8.22
CA SER A 3 -10.60 18.73 -9.63
C SER A 3 -11.32 19.89 -10.32
N GLU A 4 -11.05 20.09 -11.61
CA GLU A 4 -11.89 20.94 -12.47
C GLU A 4 -13.25 20.27 -12.75
N ARG A 5 -13.36 18.96 -12.52
CA ARG A 5 -14.56 18.16 -12.72
C ARG A 5 -15.53 18.33 -11.55
N HIS A 6 -16.81 18.44 -11.88
CA HIS A 6 -17.90 18.49 -10.91
C HIS A 6 -18.67 17.17 -10.94
N CYS A 7 -19.09 16.71 -9.77
CA CYS A 7 -19.87 15.50 -9.63
C CYS A 7 -21.23 15.67 -10.32
N SER A 8 -21.58 14.79 -11.25
CA SER A 8 -22.86 14.85 -11.99
C SER A 8 -24.08 14.70 -11.10
N ASN A 9 -23.93 14.18 -9.88
CA ASN A 9 -25.04 13.95 -8.95
C ASN A 9 -25.35 15.18 -8.06
N CYS A 10 -24.33 15.85 -7.52
CA CYS A 10 -24.49 16.94 -6.55
C CYS A 10 -23.90 18.28 -7.01
N ALA A 11 -23.31 18.33 -8.20
CA ALA A 11 -22.63 19.48 -8.78
C ALA A 11 -21.49 20.08 -7.93
N ARG A 12 -21.00 19.37 -6.90
CA ARG A 12 -19.82 19.80 -6.12
C ARG A 12 -18.53 19.46 -6.87
N PRO A 13 -17.46 20.25 -6.68
CA PRO A 13 -16.14 19.92 -7.23
C PRO A 13 -15.68 18.57 -6.68
N MET A 14 -15.11 17.74 -7.55
CA MET A 14 -14.53 16.46 -7.14
C MET A 14 -13.15 16.67 -6.52
N GLN A 15 -12.77 15.78 -5.61
CA GLN A 15 -11.44 15.74 -5.03
C GLN A 15 -10.55 14.84 -5.89
N VAL A 16 -9.35 15.32 -6.22
CA VAL A 16 -8.32 14.49 -6.85
C VAL A 16 -7.50 13.81 -5.75
N LEU A 17 -7.51 12.48 -5.75
CA LEU A 17 -6.61 11.65 -4.95
C LEU A 17 -5.43 11.23 -5.81
N ASP A 18 -4.21 11.48 -5.33
CA ASP A 18 -3.00 10.98 -5.96
C ASP A 18 -2.57 9.67 -5.28
N LEU A 19 -2.68 8.57 -6.00
CA LEU A 19 -2.54 7.21 -5.48
C LEU A 19 -1.38 6.46 -6.14
N SER A 20 -0.87 5.45 -5.44
CA SER A 20 0.22 4.62 -5.97
C SER A 20 -0.29 3.71 -7.08
N GLY A 21 0.32 3.82 -8.26
CA GLY A 21 0.11 2.96 -9.40
C GLY A 21 1.14 1.83 -9.50
N HIS A 22 0.92 0.92 -10.44
CA HIS A 22 1.89 -0.10 -10.84
C HIS A 22 3.18 0.55 -11.36
N TYR A 23 4.30 -0.17 -11.22
CA TYR A 23 5.62 0.26 -11.70
C TYR A 23 6.08 1.62 -11.16
N GLN A 24 5.78 1.91 -9.89
CA GLN A 24 6.13 3.17 -9.22
C GLN A 24 5.53 4.43 -9.88
N HIS A 25 4.56 4.26 -10.77
CA HIS A 25 3.80 5.37 -11.30
C HIS A 25 2.81 5.89 -10.26
N ARG A 26 2.31 7.10 -10.51
CA ARG A 26 1.23 7.72 -9.77
C ARG A 26 -0.02 7.75 -10.64
N VAL A 27 -1.17 7.56 -10.01
CA VAL A 27 -2.49 7.55 -10.65
C VAL A 27 -3.36 8.53 -9.90
N GLN A 28 -3.86 9.52 -10.63
CA GLN A 28 -4.86 10.44 -10.09
C GLN A 28 -6.23 9.80 -10.27
N VAL A 29 -7.10 9.95 -9.28
CA VAL A 29 -8.49 9.51 -9.39
C VAL A 29 -9.38 10.61 -8.84
N ASP A 30 -10.50 10.87 -9.50
CA ASP A 30 -11.45 11.88 -9.06
C ASP A 30 -12.53 11.23 -8.20
N THR A 31 -12.79 11.79 -7.03
CA THR A 31 -13.80 11.27 -6.13
C THR A 31 -14.71 12.33 -5.54
N CYS A 32 -15.98 11.97 -5.35
CA CYS A 32 -16.95 12.76 -4.63
C CYS A 32 -17.36 11.99 -3.38
N GLN A 33 -16.72 12.32 -2.25
CA GLN A 33 -17.01 11.70 -0.94
C GLN A 33 -18.47 11.93 -0.52
N HIS A 34 -19.04 13.10 -0.82
CA HIS A 34 -20.43 13.44 -0.51
C HIS A 34 -21.47 12.50 -1.15
N CYS A 35 -21.21 12.05 -2.38
CA CYS A 35 -22.09 11.12 -3.09
C CYS A 35 -21.58 9.67 -3.04
N CYS A 36 -20.45 9.41 -2.39
CA CYS A 36 -19.74 8.14 -2.43
C CYS A 36 -19.47 7.63 -3.86
N LEU A 37 -19.04 8.53 -4.74
CA LEU A 37 -18.75 8.26 -6.16
C LEU A 37 -17.26 8.40 -6.47
N VAL A 38 -16.79 7.60 -7.42
CA VAL A 38 -15.46 7.72 -8.01
C VAL A 38 -15.59 7.72 -9.52
N TRP A 39 -14.88 8.65 -10.16
CA TRP A 39 -14.68 8.70 -11.59
C TRP A 39 -13.27 8.19 -11.88
N PHE A 40 -13.18 7.23 -12.80
CA PHE A 40 -11.92 6.78 -13.35
C PHE A 40 -11.86 7.19 -14.82
N ASP A 41 -10.80 7.88 -15.21
CA ASP A 41 -10.44 7.98 -16.61
C ASP A 41 -9.98 6.61 -17.13
N GLU A 42 -10.00 6.47 -18.45
CA GLU A 42 -9.81 5.24 -19.25
C GLU A 42 -9.18 4.03 -18.54
N THR A 43 -7.95 4.17 -18.02
CA THR A 43 -7.18 3.05 -17.44
C THR A 43 -6.80 3.22 -15.97
N GLU A 44 -7.34 4.21 -15.26
CA GLU A 44 -6.87 4.55 -13.91
C GLU A 44 -7.11 3.41 -12.89
N SER A 45 -8.31 2.83 -12.86
CA SER A 45 -8.64 1.74 -11.91
C SER A 45 -7.73 0.51 -12.06
N VAL A 46 -7.32 0.17 -13.29
CA VAL A 46 -6.45 -0.99 -13.57
C VAL A 46 -4.98 -0.67 -13.33
N ARG A 47 -4.60 0.61 -13.32
CA ARG A 47 -3.23 1.06 -13.06
C ARG A 47 -2.91 1.17 -11.57
N LEU A 48 -3.90 1.16 -10.68
CA LEU A 48 -3.70 1.22 -9.23
C LEU A 48 -2.95 -0.01 -8.70
N ALA A 49 -1.84 0.21 -7.99
CA ALA A 49 -1.13 -0.86 -7.28
C ALA A 49 -1.79 -1.16 -5.92
N GLY A 50 -1.41 -2.28 -5.30
CA GLY A 50 -1.90 -2.68 -3.97
C GLY A 50 -1.89 -1.55 -2.92
N PRO A 51 -0.77 -0.80 -2.74
CA PRO A 51 -0.75 0.34 -1.83
C PRO A 51 -1.70 1.49 -2.23
N GLY A 52 -1.93 1.71 -3.52
CA GLY A 52 -2.90 2.71 -4.00
C GLY A 52 -4.34 2.30 -3.72
N ILE A 53 -4.67 1.02 -3.98
CA ILE A 53 -5.98 0.44 -3.66
C ILE A 53 -6.26 0.55 -2.15
N ALA A 54 -5.31 0.15 -1.31
CA ALA A 54 -5.51 0.20 0.13
C ALA A 54 -5.56 1.63 0.69
N ALA A 55 -4.82 2.59 0.11
CA ALA A 55 -4.98 4.00 0.44
C ALA A 55 -6.38 4.51 0.06
N PHE A 56 -6.90 4.12 -1.11
CA PHE A 56 -8.25 4.50 -1.52
C PHE A 56 -9.33 3.83 -0.66
N VAL A 57 -9.14 2.58 -0.25
CA VAL A 57 -10.02 1.90 0.72
C VAL A 57 -10.13 2.67 2.03
N ARG A 58 -9.04 3.26 2.53
CA ARG A 58 -9.09 4.13 3.72
C ARG A 58 -9.91 5.39 3.48
N GLU A 59 -9.74 6.02 2.33
CA GLU A 59 -10.54 7.20 1.96
C GLU A 59 -12.03 6.85 1.89
N ILE A 60 -12.38 5.71 1.28
CA ILE A 60 -13.75 5.20 1.24
C ILE A 60 -14.29 4.97 2.65
N HIS A 61 -13.51 4.31 3.51
CA HIS A 61 -13.92 4.03 4.89
C HIS A 61 -14.16 5.33 5.67
N GLY A 62 -13.24 6.30 5.57
CA GLY A 62 -13.37 7.60 6.22
C GLY A 62 -14.61 8.35 5.73
N ALA A 63 -14.84 8.37 4.42
CA ALA A 63 -16.04 8.98 3.84
C ALA A 63 -17.32 8.31 4.34
N MET A 64 -17.42 6.98 4.32
CA MET A 64 -18.63 6.26 4.75
C MET A 64 -18.96 6.43 6.24
N GLN A 65 -17.97 6.73 7.08
CA GLN A 65 -18.16 6.94 8.53
C GLN A 65 -18.57 8.38 8.88
N ALA A 66 -18.37 9.33 7.97
CA ALA A 66 -18.77 10.71 8.21
C ALA A 66 -20.31 10.78 8.34
N THR A 67 -20.80 11.12 9.53
CA THR A 67 -22.22 11.00 9.88
C THR A 67 -23.07 12.13 9.29
N GLU A 68 -22.42 13.20 8.82
CA GLU A 68 -23.05 14.41 8.32
C GLU A 68 -22.96 14.48 6.79
N GLY A 69 -24.10 14.45 6.10
CA GLY A 69 -24.18 14.84 4.69
C GLY A 69 -24.11 13.73 3.65
N HIS A 70 -24.72 12.57 3.86
CA HIS A 70 -24.86 11.52 2.84
C HIS A 70 -26.23 11.44 2.16
N ASP A 71 -27.09 12.45 2.33
CA ASP A 71 -28.45 12.46 1.75
C ASP A 71 -28.45 12.19 0.24
N HIS A 72 -27.45 12.72 -0.48
CA HIS A 72 -27.28 12.52 -1.92
C HIS A 72 -26.67 11.16 -2.30
N ALA A 73 -25.93 10.49 -1.40
CA ALA A 73 -25.42 9.13 -1.64
C ALA A 73 -26.56 8.10 -1.64
N ILE A 74 -27.65 8.38 -0.91
CA ILE A 74 -28.86 7.55 -0.87
C ILE A 74 -29.77 7.80 -2.10
N SER A 75 -29.67 9.00 -2.71
CA SER A 75 -30.45 9.39 -3.88
C SER A 75 -29.55 9.67 -5.09
N LEU A 76 -28.93 8.61 -5.64
CA LEU A 76 -28.23 8.71 -6.91
C LEU A 76 -29.22 9.09 -8.02
N SER A 77 -28.90 10.14 -8.77
CA SER A 77 -29.66 10.55 -9.94
C SER A 77 -29.83 9.37 -10.91
N ARG A 78 -31.05 9.19 -11.42
CA ARG A 78 -31.40 8.08 -12.31
C ARG A 78 -30.57 8.04 -13.59
N MET A 79 -30.06 9.20 -14.01
CA MET A 79 -29.17 9.37 -15.14
C MET A 79 -27.95 10.16 -14.65
N GLN A 80 -26.77 9.58 -14.75
CA GLN A 80 -25.50 10.28 -14.52
C GLN A 80 -24.95 10.76 -15.87
N THR A 81 -24.25 11.88 -15.87
CA THR A 81 -23.61 12.45 -17.05
C THR A 81 -22.09 12.42 -16.92
N CYS A 82 -21.40 12.35 -18.05
CA CYS A 82 -19.95 12.43 -18.07
C CYS A 82 -19.48 13.79 -17.53
N PRO A 83 -18.56 13.85 -16.55
CA PRO A 83 -18.04 15.11 -16.03
C PRO A 83 -17.18 15.88 -17.05
N VAL A 84 -16.81 15.25 -18.18
CA VAL A 84 -16.02 15.87 -19.25
C VAL A 84 -16.92 16.38 -20.37
N CYS A 85 -17.65 15.49 -21.05
CA CYS A 85 -18.44 15.85 -22.23
C CYS A 85 -19.95 16.02 -21.96
N GLN A 86 -20.40 15.83 -20.73
CA GLN A 86 -21.80 15.94 -20.28
C GLN A 86 -22.80 14.96 -20.94
N SER A 87 -22.35 14.08 -21.84
CA SER A 87 -23.17 13.00 -22.40
C SER A 87 -23.71 12.08 -21.30
N ALA A 88 -24.94 11.60 -21.47
CA ALA A 88 -25.52 10.59 -20.60
C ALA A 88 -24.66 9.32 -20.58
N LEU A 89 -24.39 8.81 -19.38
CA LEU A 89 -23.57 7.62 -19.19
C LEU A 89 -24.38 6.36 -19.45
N LYS A 90 -23.74 5.42 -20.14
CA LYS A 90 -24.29 4.10 -20.41
C LYS A 90 -23.96 3.19 -19.24
N THR A 91 -24.95 2.51 -18.69
CA THR A 91 -24.64 1.44 -17.75
C THR A 91 -24.04 0.24 -18.47
N VAL A 92 -22.88 -0.21 -17.99
CA VAL A 92 -22.22 -1.45 -18.39
C VAL A 92 -21.96 -2.32 -17.16
N ALA A 93 -21.92 -3.64 -17.36
CA ALA A 93 -21.52 -4.58 -16.33
C ALA A 93 -20.11 -5.10 -16.63
N ASN A 94 -19.20 -4.93 -15.68
CA ASN A 94 -17.86 -5.51 -15.71
C ASN A 94 -17.90 -6.92 -15.08
N ARG A 95 -17.00 -7.80 -15.53
CA ARG A 95 -16.80 -9.15 -15.00
C ARG A 95 -15.38 -9.28 -14.50
N THR A 96 -15.23 -9.43 -13.19
CA THR A 96 -13.95 -9.71 -12.55
C THR A 96 -13.91 -11.14 -12.04
N ARG A 97 -12.77 -11.55 -11.48
CA ARG A 97 -12.66 -12.83 -10.75
C ARG A 97 -13.54 -12.88 -9.50
N PHE A 98 -14.03 -11.73 -9.03
CA PHE A 98 -14.85 -11.61 -7.83
C PHE A 98 -16.35 -11.55 -8.14
N GLY A 99 -16.75 -11.36 -9.40
CA GLY A 99 -18.15 -11.35 -9.80
C GLY A 99 -18.47 -10.29 -10.85
N ARG A 100 -19.76 -9.99 -10.98
CA ARG A 100 -20.27 -8.95 -11.86
C ARG A 100 -20.45 -7.67 -11.08
N THR A 101 -19.88 -6.57 -11.55
CA THR A 101 -20.06 -5.24 -10.97
C THR A 101 -20.54 -4.27 -12.04
N ARG A 102 -21.27 -3.22 -11.64
CA ARG A 102 -21.83 -2.24 -12.56
C ARG A 102 -20.95 -0.99 -12.60
N GLN A 103 -20.89 -0.36 -13.76
CA GLN A 103 -20.27 0.94 -13.97
C GLN A 103 -21.07 1.77 -14.96
N MET A 104 -20.88 3.09 -14.93
CA MET A 104 -21.56 4.04 -15.81
C MET A 104 -20.51 4.67 -16.74
N GLU A 105 -20.38 4.13 -17.95
CA GLU A 105 -19.36 4.48 -18.93
C GLU A 105 -19.78 5.62 -19.83
N CYS A 106 -18.83 6.49 -20.16
CA CYS A 106 -19.01 7.50 -21.18
C CYS A 106 -19.00 6.85 -22.57
N PRO A 107 -20.01 7.09 -23.43
CA PRO A 107 -20.01 6.56 -24.79
C PRO A 107 -18.84 7.09 -25.65
N GLU A 108 -18.27 8.24 -25.29
CA GLU A 108 -17.12 8.85 -25.95
C GLU A 108 -15.77 8.35 -25.39
N GLY A 109 -15.76 7.43 -24.43
CA GLY A 109 -14.53 6.81 -23.92
C GLY A 109 -13.75 7.63 -22.88
N HIS A 110 -14.28 8.75 -22.38
CA HIS A 110 -13.58 9.58 -21.38
C HIS A 110 -13.32 8.88 -20.03
N GLY A 111 -14.11 7.86 -19.68
CA GLY A 111 -14.04 7.22 -18.37
C GLY A 111 -15.39 6.69 -17.90
N TYR A 112 -15.49 6.39 -16.61
CA TYR A 112 -16.71 5.86 -16.00
C TYR A 112 -16.86 6.20 -14.52
N TYR A 113 -18.11 6.23 -14.06
CA TYR A 113 -18.44 6.27 -12.63
C TYR A 113 -18.65 4.88 -12.05
N GLN A 114 -18.24 4.74 -10.80
CA GLN A 114 -18.71 3.71 -9.87
C GLN A 114 -19.08 4.35 -8.53
N THR A 115 -19.98 3.70 -7.78
CA THR A 115 -20.10 3.97 -6.35
C THR A 115 -18.97 3.28 -5.61
N TYR A 116 -18.63 3.77 -4.41
CA TYR A 116 -17.61 3.14 -3.58
C TYR A 116 -17.89 1.66 -3.32
N ILE A 117 -19.16 1.29 -3.08
CA ILE A 117 -19.53 -0.11 -2.85
C ILE A 117 -19.24 -0.97 -4.08
N LEU A 118 -19.51 -0.46 -5.28
CA LEU A 118 -19.24 -1.18 -6.53
C LEU A 118 -17.75 -1.32 -6.82
N TYR A 119 -16.96 -0.29 -6.48
CA TYR A 119 -15.50 -0.38 -6.54
C TYR A 119 -14.97 -1.42 -5.55
N LEU A 120 -15.45 -1.43 -4.30
CA LEU A 120 -15.06 -2.42 -3.29
C LEU A 120 -15.42 -3.84 -3.73
N ALA A 121 -16.59 -4.03 -4.34
CA ALA A 121 -16.99 -5.29 -4.94
C ALA A 121 -16.06 -5.69 -6.09
N GLU A 122 -15.70 -4.74 -6.97
CA GLU A 122 -14.80 -4.99 -8.09
C GLU A 122 -13.43 -5.50 -7.62
N LYS A 123 -12.94 -4.99 -6.48
CA LYS A 123 -11.65 -5.37 -5.89
C LYS A 123 -11.73 -6.56 -4.91
N GLY A 124 -12.92 -7.10 -4.66
CA GLY A 124 -13.12 -8.31 -3.85
C GLY A 124 -13.12 -8.08 -2.34
N PHE A 125 -13.46 -6.87 -1.90
CA PHE A 125 -13.63 -6.50 -0.47
C PHE A 125 -15.04 -6.77 0.05
N VAL A 126 -15.77 -7.62 -0.65
CA VAL A 126 -17.14 -8.02 -0.32
C VAL A 126 -17.20 -9.54 -0.18
N ARG A 127 -18.23 -10.01 0.53
CA ARG A 127 -18.55 -11.42 0.72
C ARG A 127 -20.05 -11.65 0.54
N PRO A 128 -20.49 -12.89 0.26
CA PRO A 128 -21.91 -13.21 0.21
C PRO A 128 -22.66 -12.79 1.48
N LEU A 129 -23.91 -12.34 1.29
CA LEU A 129 -24.83 -11.99 2.37
C LEU A 129 -25.16 -13.23 3.22
N ALA A 130 -24.85 -13.17 4.51
CA ALA A 130 -25.14 -14.23 5.46
C ALA A 130 -26.41 -13.95 6.28
N TRP A 131 -26.97 -14.99 6.88
CA TRP A 131 -28.13 -14.85 7.78
C TRP A 131 -27.85 -13.94 8.98
N SER A 132 -26.62 -13.95 9.52
CA SER A 132 -26.23 -13.06 10.61
C SER A 132 -26.34 -11.57 10.24
N ASP A 133 -26.04 -11.22 9.00
CA ASP A 133 -26.14 -9.84 8.51
C ASP A 133 -27.61 -9.42 8.43
N ILE A 134 -28.47 -10.30 7.92
CA ILE A 134 -29.92 -10.08 7.82
C ILE A 134 -30.53 -9.89 9.21
N HIS A 135 -30.22 -10.79 10.15
CA HIS A 135 -30.70 -10.67 11.52
C HIS A 135 -30.26 -9.37 12.20
N SER A 136 -29.00 -8.97 11.99
CA SER A 136 -28.48 -7.71 12.53
C SER A 136 -29.21 -6.49 11.96
N LEU A 137 -29.50 -6.50 10.65
CA LEU A 137 -30.23 -5.42 9.99
C LEU A 137 -31.70 -5.37 10.41
N GLN A 138 -32.36 -6.52 10.52
CA GLN A 138 -33.74 -6.61 11.00
C GLN A 138 -33.86 -6.14 12.46
N ALA A 139 -32.94 -6.54 13.33
CA ALA A 139 -32.88 -6.08 14.71
C ALA A 139 -32.70 -4.55 14.79
N ALA A 140 -31.97 -3.97 13.85
CA ALA A 140 -31.80 -2.52 13.71
C ALA A 140 -32.96 -1.82 12.94
N GLY A 141 -34.02 -2.54 12.57
CA GLY A 141 -35.16 -2.00 11.81
C GLY A 141 -34.80 -1.53 10.39
N LYS A 142 -33.68 -2.00 9.82
CA LYS A 142 -33.20 -1.58 8.51
C LYS A 142 -33.69 -2.52 7.41
N LYS A 143 -33.95 -1.96 6.24
CA LYS A 143 -34.31 -2.69 5.02
C LYS A 143 -33.09 -2.88 4.12
N LEU A 144 -33.06 -3.98 3.38
CA LEU A 144 -32.02 -4.27 2.40
C LEU A 144 -32.39 -3.70 1.03
N PHE A 145 -31.41 -3.10 0.36
CA PHE A 145 -31.54 -2.60 -1.00
C PHE A 145 -30.32 -3.03 -1.82
N CYS A 146 -30.53 -3.30 -3.10
CA CYS A 146 -29.45 -3.59 -4.03
C CYS A 146 -28.56 -2.36 -4.22
N ALA A 147 -27.26 -2.50 -3.98
CA ALA A 147 -26.29 -1.42 -4.18
C ALA A 147 -26.19 -0.96 -5.65
N ASP A 148 -26.56 -1.82 -6.61
CA ASP A 148 -26.47 -1.52 -8.04
C ASP A 148 -27.69 -0.81 -8.63
N CYS A 149 -28.91 -1.17 -8.19
CA CYS A 149 -30.14 -0.64 -8.78
C CYS A 149 -31.15 -0.09 -7.76
N GLY A 150 -30.86 -0.17 -6.47
CA GLY A 150 -31.76 0.27 -5.40
C GLY A 150 -33.00 -0.60 -5.20
N HIS A 151 -33.13 -1.74 -5.89
CA HIS A 151 -34.27 -2.64 -5.71
C HIS A 151 -34.32 -3.16 -4.27
N PRO A 152 -35.48 -3.12 -3.59
CA PRO A 152 -35.62 -3.69 -2.26
C PRO A 152 -35.36 -5.20 -2.31
N LEU A 153 -34.54 -5.70 -1.40
CA LEU A 153 -34.18 -7.12 -1.35
C LEU A 153 -35.00 -7.83 -0.27
N PRO A 154 -35.30 -9.12 -0.45
CA PRO A 154 -35.98 -9.92 0.56
C PRO A 154 -35.08 -10.12 1.78
N ASP A 155 -35.70 -10.36 2.94
CA ASP A 155 -35.01 -10.65 4.20
C ASP A 155 -34.47 -12.09 4.27
N ARG A 156 -33.75 -12.51 3.23
CA ARG A 156 -33.10 -13.81 3.13
C ARG A 156 -31.87 -13.72 2.24
N PRO A 157 -30.85 -14.59 2.43
CA PRO A 157 -29.73 -14.65 1.51
C PRO A 157 -30.21 -14.98 0.10
N ILE A 158 -29.74 -14.21 -0.86
CA ILE A 158 -29.93 -14.40 -2.29
C ILE A 158 -28.58 -14.16 -2.96
N ALA A 159 -28.28 -14.90 -4.03
CA ALA A 159 -27.01 -14.74 -4.74
C ALA A 159 -27.03 -13.52 -5.68
N GLU A 160 -28.20 -13.18 -6.23
CA GLU A 160 -28.35 -12.12 -7.23
C GLU A 160 -29.64 -11.31 -7.02
N CYS A 161 -29.59 -10.02 -7.37
CA CYS A 161 -30.73 -9.12 -7.35
C CYS A 161 -31.81 -9.60 -8.33
N PRO A 162 -33.08 -9.75 -7.91
CA PRO A 162 -34.16 -10.15 -8.81
C PRO A 162 -34.40 -9.17 -9.97
N ALA A 163 -34.12 -7.89 -9.78
CA ALA A 163 -34.39 -6.84 -10.76
C ALA A 163 -33.24 -6.63 -11.76
N CYS A 164 -31.98 -6.60 -11.29
CA CYS A 164 -30.84 -6.26 -12.15
C CYS A 164 -29.81 -7.39 -12.33
N ARG A 165 -30.00 -8.53 -11.66
CA ARG A 165 -29.08 -9.70 -11.71
C ARG A 165 -27.66 -9.44 -11.20
N SER A 166 -27.44 -8.33 -10.50
CA SER A 166 -26.20 -8.05 -9.78
C SER A 166 -25.99 -8.99 -8.61
N ALA A 167 -24.74 -9.32 -8.28
CA ALA A 167 -24.41 -10.09 -7.09
C ALA A 167 -24.88 -9.35 -5.82
N ILE A 168 -25.42 -10.09 -4.85
CA ILE A 168 -25.81 -9.54 -3.55
C ILE A 168 -24.76 -9.90 -2.51
N GLU A 169 -23.99 -8.90 -2.14
CA GLU A 169 -22.83 -9.04 -1.28
C GLU A 169 -22.81 -7.91 -0.24
N VAL A 170 -22.07 -8.15 0.83
CA VAL A 170 -21.86 -7.22 1.95
C VAL A 170 -20.36 -6.96 2.06
N ILE A 171 -20.00 -5.74 2.48
CA ILE A 171 -18.61 -5.37 2.77
C ILE A 171 -18.05 -6.37 3.79
N ASP A 172 -16.91 -6.98 3.46
CA ASP A 172 -16.20 -7.88 4.34
C ASP A 172 -15.24 -7.07 5.22
N PRO A 173 -15.59 -6.83 6.50
CA PRO A 173 -14.77 -5.97 7.37
C PRO A 173 -13.38 -6.55 7.59
N THR A 174 -13.23 -7.88 7.57
CA THR A 174 -11.93 -8.55 7.73
C THR A 174 -11.04 -8.29 6.52
N ARG A 175 -11.56 -8.46 5.30
CA ARG A 175 -10.79 -8.15 4.08
C ARG A 175 -10.43 -6.67 3.99
N LEU A 176 -11.33 -5.79 4.44
CA LEU A 176 -11.09 -4.35 4.49
C LEU A 176 -9.96 -4.01 5.47
N ALA A 177 -10.02 -4.54 6.70
CA ALA A 177 -8.97 -4.37 7.70
C ALA A 177 -7.61 -4.87 7.20
N MET A 178 -7.56 -6.08 6.65
CA MET A 178 -6.33 -6.64 6.08
C MET A 178 -5.73 -5.79 4.95
N ALA A 179 -6.57 -5.11 4.16
CA ALA A 179 -6.08 -4.21 3.12
C ALA A 179 -5.46 -2.95 3.71
N ILE A 180 -6.09 -2.39 4.74
CA ILE A 180 -5.64 -1.21 5.46
C ILE A 180 -4.31 -1.50 6.18
N ASP A 181 -4.24 -2.61 6.91
CA ASP A 181 -3.07 -3.02 7.72
C ASP A 181 -1.83 -3.36 6.87
N ARG A 182 -2.02 -3.86 5.64
CA ARG A 182 -0.91 -4.21 4.73
C ARG A 182 -0.07 -3.02 4.27
N ILE A 183 -0.55 -1.80 4.42
CA ILE A 183 0.25 -0.61 4.08
C ILE A 183 1.36 -0.37 5.10
N ASP A 184 1.21 -0.89 6.31
CA ASP A 184 2.18 -0.72 7.40
C ASP A 184 3.19 -1.88 7.47
N ALA A 185 3.03 -2.93 6.66
CA ALA A 185 3.90 -4.10 6.62
C ALA A 185 4.79 -4.13 5.35
N PRO A 186 6.10 -4.40 5.45
CA PRO A 186 6.96 -4.56 4.27
C PRO A 186 6.58 -5.82 3.47
N LEU A 187 6.54 -5.68 2.13
CA LEU A 187 6.22 -6.74 1.17
C LEU A 187 7.36 -7.78 1.07
N ALA A 188 7.28 -8.89 1.82
CA ALA A 188 7.74 -10.24 1.39
C ALA A 188 7.63 -11.28 2.52
N ALA A 189 6.80 -12.33 2.33
CA ALA A 189 7.16 -13.76 2.52
C ALA A 189 5.89 -14.65 2.46
N PRO A 190 5.99 -15.88 1.91
CA PRO A 190 4.89 -16.84 1.85
C PRO A 190 4.72 -17.58 3.19
N ALA A 191 3.48 -17.90 3.55
CA ALA A 191 3.13 -18.55 4.82
C ALA A 191 3.15 -20.09 4.72
N PRO A 192 3.72 -20.81 5.70
CA PRO A 192 3.36 -22.19 6.01
C PRO A 192 2.46 -22.28 7.25
N ALA A 193 1.92 -23.48 7.47
CA ALA A 193 0.62 -23.77 8.08
C ALA A 193 0.64 -24.45 9.48
N ALA A 194 -0.48 -24.21 10.19
CA ALA A 194 -1.24 -24.97 11.21
C ALA A 194 -0.53 -25.81 12.30
N THR A 195 -0.86 -25.66 13.59
CA THR A 195 -2.00 -26.27 14.31
C THR A 195 -2.00 -26.00 15.84
N ALA A 196 -3.17 -25.66 16.39
CA ALA A 196 -3.70 -26.15 17.67
C ALA A 196 -5.26 -26.15 17.65
N LEU A 197 -5.88 -26.88 18.59
CA LEU A 197 -7.27 -27.39 18.52
C LEU A 197 -8.33 -26.33 18.87
N ASP A 198 -8.87 -25.68 17.83
CA ASP A 198 -9.94 -24.69 17.88
C ASP A 198 -11.32 -25.31 17.53
N GLN A 199 -12.35 -25.04 18.33
CA GLN A 199 -13.74 -25.26 17.92
C GLN A 199 -14.20 -24.08 17.07
N TYR A 200 -14.58 -24.35 15.81
CA TYR A 200 -14.89 -23.30 14.84
C TYR A 200 -16.39 -23.26 14.50
N LYS A 201 -16.83 -22.17 13.89
CA LYS A 201 -18.20 -22.05 13.36
C LYS A 201 -18.26 -22.60 11.95
N CYS A 202 -19.23 -23.46 11.67
CA CYS A 202 -19.46 -24.03 10.35
C CYS A 202 -19.70 -22.91 9.32
N HIS A 203 -18.95 -22.92 8.22
CA HIS A 203 -19.09 -21.93 7.15
C HIS A 203 -20.50 -21.90 6.53
N GLY A 204 -21.23 -23.02 6.57
CA GLY A 204 -22.57 -23.14 6.00
C GLY A 204 -23.68 -22.65 6.93
N CYS A 205 -23.68 -23.06 8.20
CA CYS A 205 -24.78 -22.78 9.14
C CYS A 205 -24.38 -22.02 10.41
N GLY A 206 -23.08 -21.83 10.66
CA GLY A 206 -22.56 -21.19 11.87
C GLY A 206 -22.55 -22.07 13.13
N GLY A 207 -23.05 -23.31 13.07
CA GLY A 207 -23.02 -24.28 14.17
C GLY A 207 -21.60 -24.66 14.56
N ALA A 208 -21.38 -25.04 15.82
CA ALA A 208 -20.06 -25.43 16.30
C ALA A 208 -19.59 -26.71 15.59
N VAL A 209 -18.36 -26.69 15.09
CA VAL A 209 -17.71 -27.82 14.43
C VAL A 209 -16.31 -27.99 14.97
N ASP A 210 -15.97 -29.23 15.34
CA ASP A 210 -14.59 -29.61 15.63
C ASP A 210 -13.91 -29.96 14.30
N GLN A 211 -13.20 -28.99 13.73
CA GLN A 211 -12.57 -29.15 12.42
C GLN A 211 -11.54 -30.29 12.40
N THR A 212 -11.00 -30.71 13.56
CA THR A 212 -10.00 -31.79 13.62
C THR A 212 -10.62 -33.18 13.54
N ARG A 213 -11.89 -33.32 13.94
CA ARG A 213 -12.60 -34.61 14.00
C ARG A 213 -13.73 -34.75 12.99
N GLU A 214 -14.32 -33.64 12.56
CA GLU A 214 -15.55 -33.64 11.75
C GLU A 214 -15.26 -33.23 10.30
N ILE A 215 -15.62 -34.11 9.35
CA ILE A 215 -15.51 -33.85 7.90
C ILE A 215 -16.78 -33.17 7.37
N TYR A 216 -17.92 -33.44 8.01
CA TYR A 216 -19.21 -32.82 7.73
C TYR A 216 -19.75 -32.22 9.01
N CYS A 217 -20.36 -31.04 8.90
CA CYS A 217 -20.96 -30.38 10.05
C CYS A 217 -22.11 -31.25 10.61
N PRO A 218 -22.15 -31.55 11.92
CA PRO A 218 -23.21 -32.36 12.52
C PRO A 218 -24.57 -31.64 12.53
N HIS A 219 -24.59 -30.33 12.26
CA HIS A 219 -25.80 -29.52 12.27
C HIS A 219 -26.45 -29.35 10.89
N CYS A 220 -25.66 -29.21 9.82
CA CYS A 220 -26.19 -28.94 8.47
C CYS A 220 -25.61 -29.84 7.38
N HIS A 221 -24.73 -30.77 7.73
CA HIS A 221 -24.01 -31.68 6.83
C HIS A 221 -23.16 -31.02 5.74
N ALA A 222 -22.95 -29.70 5.81
CA ALA A 222 -22.01 -29.02 4.92
C ALA A 222 -20.56 -29.50 5.21
N PRO A 223 -19.72 -29.67 4.17
CA PRO A 223 -18.34 -30.09 4.36
C PRO A 223 -17.57 -29.05 5.19
N VAL A 224 -16.82 -29.49 6.20
CA VAL A 224 -16.11 -28.58 7.10
C VAL A 224 -14.85 -28.05 6.41
N LEU A 225 -14.70 -26.72 6.33
CA LEU A 225 -13.52 -26.04 5.77
C LEU A 225 -12.52 -25.77 6.91
N ARG A 226 -11.32 -26.35 6.83
CA ARG A 226 -10.27 -26.18 7.86
C ARG A 226 -9.59 -24.80 7.76
N HIS A 227 -9.30 -24.16 8.89
CA HIS A 227 -8.49 -22.94 8.97
C HIS A 227 -7.28 -23.11 9.89
N ASP A 228 -6.13 -22.70 9.39
CA ASP A 228 -4.79 -23.01 9.89
C ASP A 228 -4.24 -21.89 10.80
N THR A 229 -5.13 -21.19 11.54
CA THR A 229 -4.88 -19.80 11.97
C THR A 229 -4.04 -19.61 13.24
N GLU A 230 -3.90 -20.62 14.10
CA GLU A 230 -3.14 -20.47 15.36
C GLU A 230 -1.60 -20.43 15.14
N ASP A 231 -1.12 -21.16 14.12
CA ASP A 231 0.28 -21.07 13.68
C ASP A 231 0.59 -19.73 13.01
N ALA A 232 -0.39 -19.11 12.36
CA ALA A 232 -0.22 -17.79 11.77
C ALA A 232 0.02 -16.72 12.85
N ALA A 233 -0.62 -16.83 14.01
CA ALA A 233 -0.45 -15.89 15.13
C ALA A 233 0.91 -16.06 15.83
N THR A 234 1.35 -17.30 16.05
CA THR A 234 2.66 -17.59 16.67
C THR A 234 3.82 -17.27 15.73
N ALA A 235 3.68 -17.57 14.44
CA ALA A 235 4.64 -17.15 13.41
C ALA A 235 4.73 -15.62 13.29
N ALA A 236 3.61 -14.89 13.45
CA ALA A 236 3.61 -13.43 13.46
C ALA A 236 4.35 -12.85 14.68
N ALA A 237 4.21 -13.46 15.87
CA ALA A 237 4.94 -13.04 17.06
C ALA A 237 6.46 -13.25 16.92
N HIS A 238 6.90 -14.41 16.41
CA HIS A 238 8.32 -14.67 16.15
C HIS A 238 8.89 -13.83 15.00
N ALA A 239 8.08 -13.52 13.98
CA ALA A 239 8.49 -12.62 12.90
C ALA A 239 8.73 -11.19 13.42
N SER A 240 7.94 -10.72 14.37
CA SER A 240 8.14 -9.41 15.02
C SER A 240 9.44 -9.36 15.82
N GLU A 241 9.74 -10.41 16.59
CA GLU A 241 10.97 -10.48 17.38
C GLU A 241 12.24 -10.60 16.49
N LEU A 242 12.17 -11.40 15.42
CA LEU A 242 13.22 -11.50 14.41
C LEU A 242 13.42 -10.19 13.64
N ALA A 243 12.35 -9.47 13.32
CA ALA A 243 12.43 -8.15 12.70
C ALA A 243 13.12 -7.14 13.63
N GLN A 244 12.76 -7.12 14.92
CA GLN A 244 13.42 -6.27 15.91
C GLN A 244 14.90 -6.64 16.09
N ALA A 245 15.25 -7.93 16.10
CA ALA A 245 16.63 -8.39 16.17
C ALA A 245 17.43 -8.01 14.91
N ALA A 246 16.83 -8.10 13.73
CA ALA A 246 17.43 -7.68 12.47
C ALA A 246 17.75 -6.18 12.47
N VAL A 247 16.79 -5.34 12.90
CA VAL A 247 16.97 -3.89 13.07
C VAL A 247 18.11 -3.57 14.04
N ARG A 248 18.17 -4.25 15.20
CA ARG A 248 19.29 -4.11 16.16
C ARG A 248 20.64 -4.49 15.54
N SER A 249 20.70 -5.60 14.79
CA SER A 249 21.92 -6.05 14.12
C SER A 249 22.40 -5.10 13.02
N GLN A 250 21.47 -4.45 12.32
CA GLN A 250 21.77 -3.49 11.27
C GLN A 250 22.30 -2.20 11.86
N ARG A 251 21.71 -1.72 12.97
CA ARG A 251 22.21 -0.55 13.70
C ARG A 251 23.64 -0.75 14.21
N MET A 252 23.93 -1.92 14.80
CA MET A 252 25.29 -2.24 15.26
C MET A 252 26.30 -2.30 14.10
N ARG A 253 25.91 -2.83 12.94
CA ARG A 253 26.76 -2.83 11.73
C ARG A 253 27.02 -1.43 11.19
N GLN A 254 26.01 -0.55 11.22
CA GLN A 254 26.16 0.85 10.81
C GLN A 254 27.11 1.61 11.74
N GLU A 255 26.95 1.46 13.06
CA GLU A 255 27.83 2.07 14.07
C GLU A 255 29.28 1.57 13.95
N ALA A 256 29.48 0.27 13.70
CA ALA A 256 30.81 -0.29 13.44
C ALA A 256 31.43 0.25 12.15
N SER A 257 30.64 0.39 11.07
CA SER A 257 31.13 0.95 9.80
C SER A 257 31.51 2.43 9.92
N ALA A 258 30.74 3.21 10.69
CA ALA A 258 31.05 4.62 10.96
C ALA A 258 32.34 4.75 11.77
N SER A 259 32.53 3.89 12.78
CA SER A 259 33.76 3.86 13.59
C SER A 259 34.99 3.48 12.76
N ALA A 260 34.86 2.48 11.87
CA ALA A 260 35.93 2.09 10.96
C ALA A 260 36.28 3.19 9.94
N ALA A 261 35.27 3.90 9.41
CA ALA A 261 35.48 5.03 8.52
C ALA A 261 36.24 6.18 9.21
N HIS A 262 35.91 6.45 10.48
CA HIS A 262 36.62 7.45 11.29
C HIS A 262 38.09 7.07 11.50
N ALA A 263 38.37 5.83 11.91
CA ALA A 263 39.74 5.34 12.10
C ALA A 263 40.58 5.40 10.81
N LEU A 264 39.99 5.07 9.66
CA LEU A 264 40.66 5.17 8.36
C LEU A 264 40.96 6.63 7.99
N ALA A 265 40.05 7.56 8.31
CA ALA A 265 40.24 8.98 8.08
C ALA A 265 41.40 9.53 8.92
N GLU A 266 41.49 9.17 10.20
CA GLU A 266 42.61 9.52 11.07
C GLU A 266 43.94 8.96 10.56
N GLN A 267 43.96 7.70 10.13
CA GLN A 267 45.17 7.07 9.59
C GLN A 267 45.65 7.77 8.31
N ARG A 268 44.73 8.16 7.42
CA ARG A 268 45.06 8.93 6.21
C ARG A 268 45.63 10.31 6.56
N ALA A 269 45.05 11.00 7.54
CA ALA A 269 45.54 12.29 7.99
C ALA A 269 46.97 12.18 8.58
N MET A 270 47.23 11.14 9.37
CA MET A 270 48.56 10.87 9.93
C MET A 270 49.59 10.58 8.83
N ASN A 271 49.24 9.77 7.84
CA ASN A 271 50.14 9.46 6.72
C ASN A 271 50.49 10.72 5.92
N ALA A 272 49.50 11.55 5.60
CA ALA A 272 49.71 12.82 4.90
C ALA A 272 50.64 13.76 5.69
N TYR A 273 50.51 13.80 7.03
CA TYR A 273 51.40 14.58 7.89
C TYR A 273 52.86 14.07 7.84
N ILE A 274 53.06 12.75 7.94
CA ILE A 274 54.40 12.14 7.87
C ILE A 274 55.06 12.37 6.50
N GLU A 275 54.30 12.22 5.42
CA GLU A 275 54.79 12.51 4.07
C GLU A 275 55.21 13.98 3.92
N GLY A 276 54.40 14.90 4.44
CA GLY A 276 54.75 16.32 4.50
C GLY A 276 56.05 16.59 5.25
N GLN A 277 56.23 15.97 6.43
CA GLN A 277 57.46 16.04 7.22
C GLN A 277 58.68 15.51 6.47
N ARG A 278 58.57 14.34 5.82
CA ARG A 278 59.65 13.75 5.01
C ARG A 278 60.05 14.67 3.85
N GLY A 279 59.06 15.25 3.16
CA GLY A 279 59.31 16.20 2.07
C GLY A 279 60.03 17.46 2.55
N GLN A 280 59.64 18.01 3.71
CA GLN A 280 60.34 19.15 4.31
C GLN A 280 61.77 18.82 4.72
N TRP A 281 61.99 17.63 5.30
CA TRP A 281 63.31 17.17 5.70
C TRP A 281 64.24 16.97 4.48
N ALA A 282 63.74 16.36 3.40
CA ALA A 282 64.47 16.20 2.14
C ALA A 282 64.90 17.56 1.56
N LYS A 283 64.00 18.55 1.49
CA LYS A 283 64.32 19.91 1.03
C LYS A 283 65.39 20.59 1.87
N LYS A 284 65.36 20.40 3.20
CA LYS A 284 66.41 20.93 4.09
C LYS A 284 67.76 20.27 3.84
N LEU A 285 67.80 18.98 3.52
CA LEU A 285 69.03 18.26 3.18
C LEU A 285 69.60 18.72 1.84
N GLU A 286 68.78 18.83 0.80
CA GLU A 286 69.18 19.36 -0.51
C GLU A 286 69.79 20.77 -0.38
N GLY A 287 69.13 21.66 0.37
CA GLY A 287 69.65 23.01 0.62
C GLY A 287 71.00 23.01 1.34
N LYS A 288 71.21 22.11 2.32
CA LYS A 288 72.49 21.95 3.02
C LYS A 288 73.60 21.42 2.11
N PHE A 289 73.30 20.42 1.28
CA PHE A 289 74.28 19.89 0.31
C PHE A 289 74.66 20.94 -0.74
N ALA A 290 73.69 21.67 -1.29
CA ALA A 290 73.95 22.74 -2.25
C ALA A 290 74.85 23.83 -1.65
N LEU A 291 74.59 24.24 -0.41
CA LEU A 291 75.43 25.21 0.31
C LEU A 291 76.85 24.67 0.55
N GLY A 292 76.98 23.41 0.96
CA GLY A 292 78.28 22.76 1.18
C GLY A 292 79.14 22.67 -0.08
N ILE A 293 78.55 22.31 -1.22
CA ILE A 293 79.24 22.29 -2.54
C ILE A 293 79.73 23.69 -2.91
N LEU A 294 78.91 24.72 -2.70
CA LEU A 294 79.26 26.12 -2.98
C LEU A 294 80.46 26.60 -2.14
N LEU A 295 80.47 26.27 -0.85
CA LEU A 295 81.58 26.59 0.05
C LEU A 295 82.87 25.85 -0.33
N ALA A 296 82.77 24.56 -0.69
CA ALA A 296 83.93 23.78 -1.13
C ALA A 296 84.52 24.32 -2.45
N ALA A 297 83.67 24.71 -3.40
CA ALA A 297 84.10 25.35 -4.65
C ALA A 297 84.81 26.70 -4.38
N LEU A 298 84.26 27.54 -3.50
CA LEU A 298 84.90 28.78 -3.08
C LEU A 298 86.26 28.55 -2.42
N ALA A 299 86.35 27.60 -1.48
CA ALA A 299 87.61 27.25 -0.82
C ALA A 299 88.65 26.73 -1.83
N PHE A 300 88.22 25.91 -2.81
CA PHE A 300 89.08 25.43 -3.88
C PHE A 300 89.59 26.57 -4.78
N ILE A 301 88.73 27.53 -5.13
CA ILE A 301 89.11 28.73 -5.90
C ILE A 301 90.14 29.55 -5.12
N VAL A 302 89.91 29.79 -3.82
CA VAL A 302 90.86 30.51 -2.96
C VAL A 302 92.19 29.77 -2.86
N TYR A 303 92.16 28.45 -2.65
CA TYR A 303 93.35 27.60 -2.59
C TYR A 303 94.17 27.63 -3.89
N MET A 304 93.50 27.48 -5.03
CA MET A 304 94.13 27.59 -6.35
C MET A 304 94.78 28.96 -6.56
N ARG A 305 94.12 30.03 -6.12
CA ARG A 305 94.64 31.40 -6.21
C ARG A 305 95.84 31.64 -5.29
N SER A 306 95.94 30.97 -4.16
CA SER A 306 97.09 31.09 -3.25
C SER A 306 98.32 30.25 -3.62
N HIS A 307 98.16 29.22 -4.47
CA HIS A 307 99.22 28.29 -4.81
C HIS A 307 99.77 28.42 -6.25
N PHE A 308 99.05 29.09 -7.15
CA PHE A 308 99.43 29.22 -8.57
C PHE A 308 99.59 30.66 -9.07
N PHE A 309 99.42 31.66 -8.21
CA PHE A 309 99.69 33.07 -8.46
C PHE A 309 100.55 33.65 -7.34
#